data_AF-A0A8H3ITL0-F1
#
_entry.id   AF-A0A8H3ITL0-F1
#
_cell.length_a   1.000
_cell.length_b   1.000
_cell.length_c   1.000
_cell.angle_alpha   90.00
_cell.angle_beta   90.00
_cell.angle_gamma   90.00
#
_symmetry.space_group_name_H-M   'P 1'
#
loop_
_entity.id
_entity.type
_entity.pdbx_description
1 polymer ?
#
loop_
_entity_poly.entity_id
_entity_poly.type
_entity_poly.pdbx_seq_one_letter_code
_entity_poly.pdbx_strand_id
1 'polypeptide(L)'
;MQRANVLGKREKEVVVWVEEIKDGKMSPTTQPGCYRAPTSGFNSKLPSAWVPYAELMRIERPAGLYAFYFPYLIGLAYAACIAEPVVPSLEHVVALSGILLVWNIILRGAACAWNDNMDQDFDRQVTRCRNRPIARGAVTTVQGHVFTAVLCLSLIPILTLFPASCTYHTGAMLFLFGLYALAKRVTYYPQVVLGFPFAWAIFFCCAALQVDPFGPRVLLPTVSLFAANVLWTISYDTIYAHQDVRDDVKAGVKSMAVRFAHSTKLLVVMLSIAQVSLLILTGWLTAMSPAYFVGACAGTAVALGSMVVRVDLSKPSSCAWWFHWQFWFVGGSMVSGLFGDFVLRTGFH
;
A
#
# COMPACT_ATOMS: atom_id res chain seq x y z
N MET A 1 28.01 -19.88 -4.58
CA MET A 1 28.83 -18.65 -4.71
C MET A 1 28.49 -17.78 -5.93
N GLN A 2 28.25 -18.32 -7.14
CA GLN A 2 27.94 -17.49 -8.33
C GLN A 2 26.64 -16.66 -8.24
N ARG A 3 25.55 -17.16 -7.61
CA ARG A 3 24.29 -16.38 -7.46
C ARG A 3 24.39 -15.20 -6.49
N ALA A 4 25.19 -15.30 -5.42
CA ALA A 4 25.44 -14.19 -4.50
C ALA A 4 26.21 -13.05 -5.19
N ASN A 5 27.13 -13.39 -6.10
CA ASN A 5 27.88 -12.42 -6.91
C ASN A 5 27.00 -11.65 -7.90
N VAL A 6 25.90 -12.25 -8.39
CA VAL A 6 24.94 -11.57 -9.28
C VAL A 6 23.96 -10.69 -8.49
N LEU A 7 23.55 -11.11 -7.30
CA LEU A 7 22.67 -10.33 -6.41
C LEU A 7 23.31 -9.00 -6.00
N GLY A 8 24.59 -9.01 -5.62
CA GLY A 8 25.33 -7.79 -5.28
C GLY A 8 25.68 -6.89 -6.47
N LYS A 9 25.76 -7.44 -7.70
CA LYS A 9 26.13 -6.65 -8.89
C LYS A 9 25.04 -5.67 -9.31
N ARG A 10 23.76 -6.03 -9.12
CA ARG A 10 22.59 -5.21 -9.53
C ARG A 10 22.28 -4.07 -8.56
N GLU A 11 22.51 -4.29 -7.27
CA GLU A 11 22.40 -3.25 -6.25
C GLU A 11 23.54 -2.22 -6.40
N LYS A 12 24.75 -2.67 -6.77
CA LYS A 12 25.88 -1.80 -7.09
C LYS A 12 25.62 -0.84 -8.25
N GLU A 13 24.83 -1.22 -9.26
CA GLU A 13 24.46 -0.31 -10.36
C GLU A 13 23.61 0.87 -9.88
N VAL A 14 22.62 0.60 -9.01
CA VAL A 14 21.77 1.66 -8.42
C VAL A 14 22.61 2.61 -7.58
N VAL A 15 23.53 2.05 -6.78
CA VAL A 15 24.48 2.81 -5.96
C VAL A 15 25.30 3.78 -6.79
N VAL A 16 25.94 3.29 -7.86
CA VAL A 16 26.78 4.12 -8.74
C VAL A 16 26.00 5.29 -9.30
N TRP A 17 24.75 5.06 -9.74
CA TRP A 17 23.91 6.15 -10.25
C TRP A 17 23.58 7.19 -9.17
N VAL A 18 23.24 6.75 -7.96
CA VAL A 18 22.91 7.66 -6.86
C VAL A 18 24.11 8.53 -6.49
N GLU A 19 25.32 7.96 -6.45
CA GLU A 19 26.57 8.69 -6.17
C GLU A 19 26.94 9.63 -7.31
N GLU A 20 26.93 9.17 -8.56
CA GLU A 20 27.26 10.00 -9.73
C GLU A 20 26.31 11.19 -9.91
N ILE A 21 25.02 11.03 -9.59
CA ILE A 21 24.05 12.12 -9.61
C ILE A 21 24.30 13.11 -8.47
N LYS A 22 24.57 12.63 -7.25
CA LYS A 22 24.91 13.50 -6.10
C LYS A 22 26.18 14.30 -6.35
N ASP A 23 27.14 13.70 -7.05
CA ASP A 23 28.41 14.31 -7.44
C ASP A 23 28.29 15.25 -8.66
N GLY A 24 27.10 15.38 -9.27
CA GLY A 24 26.87 16.24 -10.44
C GLY A 24 27.50 15.74 -11.75
N LYS A 25 27.91 14.46 -11.83
CA LYS A 25 28.67 13.89 -12.96
C LYS A 25 27.80 13.40 -14.13
N MET A 26 26.47 13.50 -14.05
CA MET A 26 25.54 12.91 -15.04
C MET A 26 24.45 13.88 -15.50
N SER A 27 24.36 14.14 -16.82
CA SER A 27 23.33 14.97 -17.47
C SER A 27 22.33 14.11 -18.27
N PRO A 28 21.14 14.62 -18.66
CA PRO A 28 19.94 13.81 -18.80
C PRO A 28 19.91 12.92 -20.06
N THR A 29 19.48 11.68 -19.91
CA THR A 29 19.03 10.82 -21.01
C THR A 29 17.58 10.41 -20.80
N THR A 30 16.66 11.17 -21.39
CA THR A 30 15.52 10.71 -22.24
C THR A 30 14.57 11.89 -22.48
N GLN A 31 14.36 12.23 -23.75
CA GLN A 31 13.35 13.20 -24.17
C GLN A 31 11.96 12.75 -23.69
N PRO A 32 11.16 13.66 -23.11
CA PRO A 32 9.81 13.37 -22.67
C PRO A 32 8.87 12.82 -23.75
N GLY A 33 8.23 11.68 -23.52
CA GLY A 33 7.01 11.33 -24.25
C GLY A 33 5.86 12.28 -23.87
N CYS A 34 5.28 12.96 -24.87
CA CYS A 34 4.08 13.81 -24.73
C CYS A 34 2.91 13.00 -24.13
N TYR A 35 2.03 13.65 -23.35
CA TYR A 35 0.81 13.03 -22.85
C TYR A 35 -0.03 12.48 -24.01
N ARG A 36 -0.56 11.27 -23.84
CA ARG A 36 -1.50 10.64 -24.78
C ARG A 36 -2.77 10.29 -24.02
N ALA A 37 -3.91 10.72 -24.55
CA ALA A 37 -5.21 10.34 -24.00
C ALA A 37 -5.39 8.81 -24.03
N PRO A 38 -6.11 8.24 -23.06
CA PRO A 38 -6.36 6.80 -23.01
C PRO A 38 -7.14 6.34 -24.23
N THR A 39 -6.59 5.38 -24.97
CA THR A 39 -7.22 4.77 -26.16
C THR A 39 -7.94 3.45 -25.87
N SER A 40 -7.79 2.92 -24.65
CA SER A 40 -8.42 1.68 -24.19
C SER A 40 -8.71 1.71 -22.68
N GLY A 41 -9.51 0.75 -22.21
CA GLY A 41 -9.86 0.60 -20.80
C GLY A 41 -11.07 1.42 -20.37
N PHE A 42 -11.24 1.60 -19.06
CA PHE A 42 -12.37 2.34 -18.49
C PHE A 42 -12.31 3.83 -18.86
N ASN A 43 -11.14 4.46 -18.71
CA ASN A 43 -10.98 5.90 -18.92
C ASN A 43 -11.23 6.33 -20.37
N SER A 44 -11.01 5.46 -21.37
CA SER A 44 -11.29 5.79 -22.78
C SER A 44 -12.79 5.87 -23.11
N LYS A 45 -13.66 5.38 -22.22
CA LYS A 45 -15.12 5.43 -22.35
C LYS A 45 -15.75 6.65 -21.67
N LEU A 46 -14.97 7.39 -20.89
CA LEU A 46 -15.44 8.57 -20.17
C LEU A 46 -15.48 9.80 -21.09
N PRO A 47 -16.35 10.78 -20.80
CA PRO A 47 -16.26 12.10 -21.42
C PRO A 47 -14.85 12.67 -21.22
N SER A 48 -14.32 13.35 -22.23
CA SER A 48 -12.94 13.90 -22.21
C SER A 48 -12.66 14.78 -20.99
N ALA A 49 -13.66 15.54 -20.53
CA ALA A 49 -13.59 16.38 -19.34
C ALA A 49 -13.42 15.59 -18.02
N TRP A 50 -13.85 14.32 -17.97
CA TRP A 50 -13.79 13.49 -16.76
C TRP A 50 -12.51 12.66 -16.68
N VAL A 51 -11.86 12.42 -17.82
CA VAL A 51 -10.62 11.62 -17.90
C VAL A 51 -9.53 12.11 -16.94
N PRO A 52 -9.22 13.42 -16.82
CA PRO A 52 -8.21 13.88 -15.88
C PRO A 52 -8.53 13.55 -14.42
N TYR A 53 -9.81 13.60 -14.02
CA TYR A 53 -10.24 13.26 -12.66
C TYR A 53 -10.20 11.74 -12.39
N ALA A 54 -10.55 10.93 -13.39
CA ALA A 54 -10.43 9.47 -13.29
C ALA A 54 -8.96 9.02 -13.18
N GLU A 55 -8.05 9.65 -13.95
CA GLU A 55 -6.61 9.45 -13.84
C GLU A 55 -6.06 9.94 -12.49
N LEU A 56 -6.61 11.02 -11.94
CA LEU A 56 -6.24 11.54 -10.61
C LEU A 56 -6.62 10.55 -9.50
N MET A 57 -7.79 9.92 -9.63
CA MET A 57 -8.20 8.80 -8.78
C MET A 57 -7.43 7.51 -9.07
N ARG A 58 -6.66 7.45 -10.17
CA ARG A 58 -5.92 6.29 -10.65
C ARG A 58 -6.80 5.06 -10.82
N ILE A 59 -8.01 5.22 -11.35
CA ILE A 59 -8.99 4.11 -11.51
C ILE A 59 -8.43 3.03 -12.43
N GLU A 60 -7.64 3.42 -13.43
CA GLU A 60 -7.00 2.52 -14.40
C GLU A 60 -5.79 1.75 -13.84
N ARG A 61 -5.36 2.02 -12.60
CA ARG A 61 -4.15 1.42 -11.99
C ARG A 61 -4.51 0.39 -10.92
N PRO A 62 -4.72 -0.89 -11.28
CA PRO A 62 -5.19 -1.92 -10.36
C PRO A 62 -4.23 -2.17 -9.18
N ALA A 63 -2.91 -2.06 -9.39
CA ALA A 63 -1.94 -2.31 -8.32
C ALA A 63 -2.18 -1.42 -7.08
N GLY A 64 -2.49 -0.15 -7.30
CA GLY A 64 -2.78 0.75 -6.18
C GLY A 64 -4.11 0.45 -5.51
N LEU A 65 -5.10 -0.08 -6.24
CA LEU A 65 -6.36 -0.51 -5.65
C LEU A 65 -6.13 -1.68 -4.69
N TYR A 66 -5.31 -2.65 -5.11
CA TYR A 66 -4.90 -3.79 -4.28
C TYR A 66 -4.15 -3.35 -3.02
N ALA A 67 -3.27 -2.35 -3.14
CA ALA A 67 -2.49 -1.83 -2.01
C ALA A 67 -3.36 -1.34 -0.84
N PHE A 68 -4.48 -0.68 -1.14
CA PHE A 68 -5.41 -0.23 -0.11
C PHE A 68 -6.37 -1.34 0.31
N TYR A 69 -6.80 -2.22 -0.62
CA TYR A 69 -7.88 -3.17 -0.35
C TYR A 69 -7.43 -4.42 0.42
N PHE A 70 -6.23 -4.95 0.15
CA PHE A 70 -5.73 -6.11 0.88
C PHE A 70 -5.64 -5.88 2.41
N PRO A 71 -5.17 -4.73 2.91
CA PRO A 71 -5.25 -4.41 4.34
C PRO A 71 -6.68 -4.49 4.92
N TYR A 72 -7.70 -4.07 4.16
CA TYR A 72 -9.10 -4.25 4.58
C TYR A 72 -9.52 -5.70 4.61
N LEU A 73 -9.15 -6.50 3.60
CA LEU A 73 -9.44 -7.94 3.57
C LEU A 73 -8.76 -8.70 4.72
N ILE A 74 -7.50 -8.37 5.01
CA ILE A 74 -6.73 -8.93 6.13
C ILE A 74 -7.40 -8.55 7.44
N GLY A 75 -7.71 -7.26 7.63
CA GLY A 75 -8.38 -6.75 8.81
C GLY A 75 -9.74 -7.39 9.04
N LEU A 76 -10.54 -7.54 7.97
CA LEU A 76 -11.89 -8.11 8.05
C LEU A 76 -11.86 -9.60 8.38
N ALA A 77 -10.99 -10.37 7.71
CA ALA A 77 -10.83 -11.79 8.01
C ALA A 77 -10.30 -12.02 9.43
N TYR A 78 -9.33 -11.20 9.88
CA TYR A 78 -8.82 -11.23 11.25
C TYR A 78 -9.91 -10.90 12.27
N ALA A 79 -10.63 -9.79 12.08
CA ALA A 79 -11.69 -9.36 12.97
C ALA A 79 -12.80 -10.42 13.07
N ALA A 80 -13.13 -11.10 11.97
CA ALA A 80 -14.10 -12.20 11.97
C ALA A 80 -13.63 -13.40 12.79
N CYS A 81 -12.33 -13.74 12.78
CA CYS A 81 -11.78 -14.83 13.61
C CYS A 81 -11.81 -14.54 15.11
N ILE A 82 -11.71 -13.26 15.51
CA ILE A 82 -11.63 -12.85 16.92
C ILE A 82 -12.94 -12.26 17.45
N ALA A 83 -13.99 -12.23 16.64
CA ALA A 83 -15.30 -11.73 17.02
C ALA A 83 -15.96 -12.69 18.02
N GLU A 84 -16.10 -12.22 19.26
CA GLU A 84 -16.78 -12.91 20.35
C GLU A 84 -17.75 -11.96 21.06
N PRO A 85 -18.89 -12.44 21.58
CA PRO A 85 -19.30 -13.85 21.65
C PRO A 85 -19.96 -14.40 20.36
N VAL A 86 -20.31 -13.53 19.41
CA VAL A 86 -21.00 -13.92 18.18
C VAL A 86 -20.04 -13.86 17.00
N VAL A 87 -19.79 -15.01 16.40
CA VAL A 87 -19.02 -15.12 15.15
C VAL A 87 -19.91 -14.64 13.99
N PRO A 88 -19.46 -13.71 13.14
CA PRO A 88 -20.27 -13.22 12.02
C PRO A 88 -20.51 -14.31 10.99
N SER A 89 -21.67 -14.28 10.32
CA SER A 89 -21.93 -15.19 9.21
C SER A 89 -21.03 -14.90 8.01
N LEU A 90 -20.75 -15.92 7.19
CA LEU A 90 -19.98 -15.76 5.97
C LEU A 90 -20.61 -14.72 5.02
N GLU A 91 -21.94 -14.72 4.91
CA GLU A 91 -22.68 -13.74 4.11
C GLU A 91 -22.42 -12.31 4.58
N HIS A 92 -22.44 -12.07 5.89
CA HIS A 92 -22.17 -10.75 6.46
C HIS A 92 -20.74 -10.29 6.16
N VAL A 93 -19.74 -11.17 6.31
CA VAL A 93 -18.34 -10.88 5.98
C VAL A 93 -18.17 -10.55 4.49
N VAL A 94 -18.81 -11.31 3.60
CA VAL A 94 -18.76 -11.07 2.15
C VAL A 94 -19.44 -9.74 1.79
N ALA A 95 -20.59 -9.43 2.41
CA ALA A 95 -21.29 -8.16 2.21
C ALA A 95 -20.42 -6.96 2.65
N LEU A 96 -19.82 -7.02 3.84
CA LEU A 96 -18.90 -5.97 4.31
C LEU A 96 -17.68 -5.82 3.41
N SER A 97 -17.11 -6.92 2.91
CA SER A 97 -16.03 -6.87 1.93
C SER A 97 -16.44 -6.09 0.68
N GLY A 98 -17.64 -6.32 0.14
CA GLY A 98 -18.17 -5.57 -1.00
C GLY A 98 -18.32 -4.06 -0.73
N ILE A 99 -18.83 -3.69 0.45
CA ILE A 99 -18.94 -2.27 0.86
C ILE A 99 -17.55 -1.65 0.98
N LEU A 100 -16.60 -2.36 1.60
CA LEU A 100 -15.21 -1.94 1.75
C LEU A 100 -14.50 -1.75 0.40
N LEU A 101 -14.87 -2.49 -0.64
CA LEU A 101 -14.33 -2.29 -1.99
C LEU A 101 -14.74 -0.93 -2.57
N VAL A 102 -16.02 -0.55 -2.43
CA VAL A 102 -16.52 0.76 -2.89
C VAL A 102 -15.87 1.89 -2.08
N TRP A 103 -15.85 1.73 -0.75
CA TRP A 103 -15.12 2.61 0.17
C TRP A 103 -13.67 2.81 -0.26
N ASN A 104 -12.97 1.72 -0.57
CA ASN A 104 -11.57 1.70 -0.97
C ASN A 104 -11.31 2.48 -2.27
N ILE A 105 -12.19 2.36 -3.28
CA ILE A 105 -12.07 3.10 -4.54
C ILE A 105 -12.10 4.62 -4.27
N ILE A 106 -13.03 5.07 -3.44
CA ILE A 106 -13.22 6.50 -3.14
C ILE A 106 -12.09 7.02 -2.24
N LEU A 107 -11.80 6.34 -1.13
CA LEU A 107 -10.76 6.77 -0.18
C LEU A 107 -9.38 6.81 -0.85
N ARG A 108 -9.04 5.79 -1.65
CA ARG A 108 -7.83 5.80 -2.46
C ARG A 108 -7.83 6.97 -3.43
N GLY A 109 -8.94 7.21 -4.12
CA GLY A 109 -9.07 8.34 -5.03
C GLY A 109 -8.77 9.67 -4.34
N ALA A 110 -9.31 9.87 -3.14
CA ALA A 110 -9.08 11.06 -2.33
C ALA A 110 -7.60 11.18 -1.92
N ALA A 111 -7.00 10.10 -1.39
CA ALA A 111 -5.60 10.07 -1.00
C ALA A 111 -4.66 10.34 -2.21
N CYS A 112 -5.00 9.80 -3.38
CA CYS A 112 -4.26 10.02 -4.62
C CYS A 112 -4.35 11.46 -5.11
N ALA A 113 -5.55 12.04 -5.10
CA ALA A 113 -5.78 13.44 -5.48
C ALA A 113 -5.10 14.40 -4.50
N TRP A 114 -5.16 14.12 -3.20
CA TRP A 114 -4.43 14.87 -2.19
C TRP A 114 -2.92 14.81 -2.42
N ASN A 115 -2.38 13.61 -2.62
CA ASN A 115 -0.95 13.42 -2.84
C ASN A 115 -0.46 14.18 -4.09
N ASP A 116 -1.18 14.10 -5.21
CA ASP A 116 -0.78 14.80 -6.45
C ASP A 116 -0.90 16.33 -6.32
N ASN A 117 -1.86 16.86 -5.55
CA ASN A 117 -1.90 18.29 -5.24
C ASN A 117 -0.67 18.74 -4.45
N MET A 118 -0.29 17.95 -3.44
CA MET A 118 0.87 18.27 -2.61
C MET A 118 2.17 18.09 -3.36
N ASP A 119 2.31 17.05 -4.17
CA ASP A 119 3.57 16.68 -4.84
C ASP A 119 3.76 17.36 -6.21
N GLN A 120 2.84 18.23 -6.64
CA GLN A 120 2.81 18.76 -8.02
C GLN A 120 4.15 19.32 -8.54
N ASP A 121 4.95 19.97 -7.69
CA ASP A 121 6.25 20.54 -8.07
C ASP A 121 7.32 19.46 -8.26
N PHE A 122 7.30 18.40 -7.45
CA PHE A 122 8.16 17.23 -7.63
C PHE A 122 7.70 16.42 -8.84
N ASP A 123 6.39 16.21 -8.97
CA ASP A 123 5.82 15.40 -10.06
C ASP A 123 6.18 15.97 -11.44
N ARG A 124 6.26 17.31 -11.59
CA ARG A 124 6.72 17.96 -12.84
C ARG A 124 8.16 17.59 -13.21
N GLN A 125 9.01 17.27 -12.23
CA GLN A 125 10.43 16.97 -12.42
C GLN A 125 10.69 15.47 -12.64
N VAL A 126 9.75 14.60 -12.33
CA VAL A 126 9.89 13.14 -12.43
C VAL A 126 9.26 12.63 -13.74
N THR A 127 10.04 11.89 -14.54
CA THR A 127 9.64 11.46 -15.90
C THR A 127 8.32 10.70 -15.92
N ARG A 128 8.12 9.83 -14.94
CA ARG A 128 6.91 9.00 -14.80
C ARG A 128 5.70 9.80 -14.31
N CYS A 129 5.92 10.87 -13.57
CA CYS A 129 4.88 11.60 -12.84
C CYS A 129 4.48 12.92 -13.52
N ARG A 130 5.28 13.48 -14.41
CA ARG A 130 4.99 14.77 -15.06
C ARG A 130 3.68 14.79 -15.86
N ASN A 131 3.25 13.62 -16.32
CA ASN A 131 2.00 13.45 -17.07
C ASN A 131 0.79 13.27 -16.14
N ARG A 132 0.93 13.38 -14.82
CA ARG A 132 -0.21 13.40 -13.89
C ARG A 132 -1.08 14.62 -14.14
N PRO A 133 -2.40 14.54 -13.91
CA PRO A 133 -3.35 15.59 -14.28
C PRO A 133 -3.00 16.99 -13.77
N ILE A 134 -2.59 17.10 -12.50
CA ILE A 134 -2.24 18.39 -11.88
C ILE A 134 -0.86 18.87 -12.37
N ALA A 135 0.12 17.97 -12.44
CA ALA A 135 1.47 18.29 -12.91
C ALA A 135 1.47 18.81 -14.36
N ARG A 136 0.67 18.21 -15.24
CA ARG A 136 0.52 18.61 -16.66
C ARG A 136 -0.45 19.76 -16.91
N GLY A 137 -1.14 20.26 -15.86
CA GLY A 137 -2.09 21.36 -15.96
C GLY A 137 -3.49 21.00 -16.51
N ALA A 138 -3.83 19.72 -16.61
CA ALA A 138 -5.18 19.28 -17.03
C ALA A 138 -6.23 19.44 -15.92
N VAL A 139 -5.80 19.54 -14.66
CA VAL A 139 -6.60 19.88 -13.49
C VAL A 139 -5.86 20.97 -12.73
N THR A 140 -6.51 22.07 -12.39
CA THR A 140 -5.88 23.13 -11.58
C THR A 140 -5.70 22.68 -10.13
N THR A 141 -4.76 23.26 -9.38
CA THR A 141 -4.57 22.97 -7.95
C THR A 141 -5.85 23.17 -7.14
N VAL A 142 -6.63 24.22 -7.43
CA VAL A 142 -7.91 24.47 -6.77
C VAL A 142 -8.92 23.38 -7.09
N GLN A 143 -9.05 22.99 -8.36
CA GLN A 143 -9.92 21.88 -8.76
C GLN A 143 -9.50 20.57 -8.10
N GLY A 144 -8.20 20.33 -7.98
CA GLY A 144 -7.66 19.17 -7.26
C GLY A 144 -8.11 19.15 -5.80
N HIS A 145 -7.95 20.25 -5.07
CA HIS A 145 -8.37 20.36 -3.67
C HIS A 145 -9.89 20.17 -3.49
N VAL A 146 -10.69 20.83 -4.33
CA VAL A 146 -12.15 20.68 -4.32
C VAL A 146 -12.53 19.23 -4.58
N PHE A 147 -11.91 18.59 -5.55
CA PHE A 147 -12.18 17.20 -5.89
C PHE A 147 -11.80 16.23 -4.75
N THR A 148 -10.64 16.42 -4.11
CA THR A 148 -10.29 15.68 -2.89
C THR A 148 -11.36 15.84 -1.81
N ALA A 149 -11.82 17.07 -1.55
CA ALA A 149 -12.85 17.34 -0.55
C ALA A 149 -14.18 16.64 -0.89
N VAL A 150 -14.61 16.71 -2.16
CA VAL A 150 -15.81 16.01 -2.64
C VAL A 150 -15.69 14.50 -2.44
N LEU A 151 -14.55 13.89 -2.76
CA LEU A 151 -14.33 12.46 -2.54
C LEU A 151 -14.38 12.11 -1.04
N CYS A 152 -13.75 12.91 -0.17
CA CYS A 152 -13.83 12.70 1.27
C CYS A 152 -15.27 12.82 1.80
N LEU A 153 -16.04 13.82 1.35
CA LEU A 153 -17.44 13.98 1.74
C LEU A 153 -18.32 12.82 1.24
N SER A 154 -18.02 12.26 0.06
CA SER A 154 -18.74 11.11 -0.48
C SER A 154 -18.52 9.81 0.31
N LEU A 155 -17.55 9.76 1.22
CA LEU A 155 -17.38 8.65 2.16
C LEU A 155 -18.41 8.67 3.29
N ILE A 156 -19.02 9.82 3.60
CA ILE A 156 -19.96 9.96 4.74
C ILE A 156 -21.18 9.03 4.61
N PRO A 157 -21.89 8.96 3.46
CA PRO A 157 -23.02 8.02 3.31
C PRO A 157 -22.60 6.54 3.37
N ILE A 158 -21.36 6.22 3.01
CA ILE A 158 -20.85 4.84 3.14
C ILE A 158 -20.52 4.56 4.61
N LEU A 159 -20.00 5.55 5.33
CA LEU A 159 -19.68 5.44 6.74
C LEU A 159 -20.92 5.11 7.59
N THR A 160 -22.12 5.56 7.20
CA THR A 160 -23.37 5.24 7.90
C THR A 160 -23.78 3.76 7.77
N LEU A 161 -23.13 2.98 6.89
CA LEU A 161 -23.31 1.54 6.80
C LEU A 161 -22.49 0.77 7.84
N PHE A 162 -21.60 1.45 8.57
CA PHE A 162 -20.78 0.87 9.62
C PHE A 162 -21.20 1.36 11.02
N PRO A 163 -20.83 0.65 12.09
CA PRO A 163 -20.99 1.14 13.46
C PRO A 163 -20.37 2.52 13.67
N ALA A 164 -20.94 3.32 14.58
CA ALA A 164 -20.49 4.69 14.84
C ALA A 164 -19.00 4.77 15.25
N SER A 165 -18.46 3.72 15.87
CA SER A 165 -17.03 3.59 16.21
C SER A 165 -16.11 3.67 14.98
N CYS A 166 -16.56 3.30 13.79
CA CYS A 166 -15.76 3.44 12.57
C CYS A 166 -15.42 4.90 12.24
N THR A 167 -16.20 5.87 12.74
CA THR A 167 -15.99 7.30 12.47
C THR A 167 -14.63 7.80 12.95
N TYR A 168 -14.19 7.39 14.15
CA TYR A 168 -12.89 7.84 14.66
C TYR A 168 -11.74 7.22 13.85
N HIS A 169 -11.88 5.96 13.43
CA HIS A 169 -10.90 5.30 12.57
C HIS A 169 -10.81 5.97 11.21
N THR A 170 -11.94 6.34 10.60
CA THR A 170 -11.95 7.12 9.37
C THR A 170 -11.22 8.44 9.53
N GLY A 171 -11.51 9.18 10.61
CA GLY A 171 -10.82 10.45 10.91
C GLY A 171 -9.30 10.27 11.03
N ALA A 172 -8.86 9.24 11.77
CA ALA A 172 -7.45 8.90 11.91
C ALA A 172 -6.80 8.53 10.56
N MET A 173 -7.46 7.73 9.72
CA MET A 173 -6.98 7.37 8.39
C MET A 173 -6.82 8.59 7.49
N LEU A 174 -7.83 9.46 7.42
CA LEU A 174 -7.78 10.68 6.61
C LEU A 174 -6.66 11.62 7.07
N PHE A 175 -6.48 11.77 8.39
CA PHE A 175 -5.39 12.55 8.96
C PHE A 175 -4.02 11.97 8.57
N LEU A 176 -3.83 10.67 8.74
CA LEU A 176 -2.56 9.98 8.42
C LEU A 176 -2.24 10.03 6.92
N PHE A 177 -3.23 9.83 6.03
CA PHE A 177 -3.04 10.03 4.59
C PHE A 177 -2.71 11.49 4.25
N GLY A 178 -3.33 12.44 4.97
CA GLY A 178 -3.01 13.85 4.89
C GLY A 178 -1.54 14.13 5.18
N LEU A 179 -1.04 13.60 6.29
CA LEU A 179 0.36 13.74 6.74
C LEU A 179 1.37 13.08 5.79
N TYR A 180 1.04 11.91 5.22
CA TYR A 180 1.93 11.19 4.32
C TYR A 180 2.42 12.06 3.15
N ALA A 181 1.53 12.85 2.55
CA ALA A 181 1.88 13.70 1.41
C ALA A 181 2.95 14.76 1.76
N LEU A 182 3.08 15.13 3.04
CA LEU A 182 4.10 16.06 3.52
C LEU A 182 5.42 15.36 3.87
N ALA A 183 5.39 14.04 4.10
CA ALA A 183 6.53 13.29 4.64
C ALA A 183 7.76 13.35 3.73
N LYS A 184 7.58 13.33 2.40
CA LYS A 184 8.70 13.35 1.43
C LYS A 184 9.57 14.60 1.52
N ARG A 185 9.02 15.72 2.02
CA ARG A 185 9.74 16.98 2.20
C ARG A 185 10.62 16.98 3.46
N VAL A 186 10.17 16.28 4.50
CA VAL A 186 10.75 16.39 5.84
C VAL A 186 11.60 15.18 6.23
N THR A 187 11.36 13.99 5.67
CA THR A 187 12.00 12.74 6.11
C THR A 187 12.39 11.81 4.97
N TYR A 188 13.42 10.99 5.20
CA TYR A 188 13.80 9.86 4.33
C TYR A 188 12.94 8.61 4.55
N TYR A 189 11.93 8.68 5.43
CA TYR A 189 11.08 7.55 5.79
C TYR A 189 9.59 7.75 5.43
N PRO A 190 9.24 8.32 4.26
CA PRO A 190 7.83 8.47 3.88
C PRO A 190 7.10 7.13 3.78
N GLN A 191 7.81 6.04 3.44
CA GLN A 191 7.28 4.66 3.43
C GLN A 191 6.75 4.22 4.80
N VAL A 192 7.43 4.63 5.88
CA VAL A 192 6.99 4.34 7.25
C VAL A 192 5.68 5.07 7.53
N VAL A 193 5.62 6.36 7.20
CA VAL A 193 4.41 7.18 7.37
C VAL A 193 3.25 6.62 6.55
N LEU A 194 3.49 6.12 5.33
CA LEU A 194 2.49 5.47 4.47
C LEU A 194 1.95 4.16 5.04
N GLY A 195 2.78 3.39 5.74
CA GLY A 195 2.39 2.12 6.33
C GLY A 195 1.26 2.26 7.36
N PHE A 196 1.27 3.32 8.17
CA PHE A 196 0.26 3.54 9.20
C PHE A 196 -1.17 3.64 8.67
N PRO A 197 -1.52 4.54 7.73
CA PRO A 197 -2.88 4.65 7.24
C PRO A 197 -3.34 3.37 6.51
N PHE A 198 -2.46 2.66 5.81
CA PHE A 198 -2.81 1.36 5.22
C PHE A 198 -3.13 0.31 6.27
N ALA A 199 -2.26 0.13 7.26
CA ALA A 199 -2.48 -0.84 8.32
C ALA A 199 -3.66 -0.49 9.24
N TRP A 200 -4.04 0.80 9.31
CA TRP A 200 -5.19 1.25 10.12
C TRP A 200 -6.53 0.62 9.67
N ALA A 201 -6.59 0.11 8.44
CA ALA A 201 -7.69 -0.71 7.95
C ALA A 201 -8.00 -1.91 8.88
N ILE A 202 -6.99 -2.47 9.56
CA ILE A 202 -7.17 -3.56 10.53
C ILE A 202 -8.03 -3.10 11.70
N PHE A 203 -7.72 -1.96 12.29
CA PHE A 203 -8.50 -1.40 13.39
C PHE A 203 -9.91 -1.00 12.93
N PHE A 204 -10.03 -0.40 11.74
CA PHE A 204 -11.31 -0.08 11.14
C PHE A 204 -12.20 -1.33 10.99
N CYS A 205 -11.64 -2.45 10.49
CA CYS A 205 -12.38 -3.69 10.31
C CYS A 205 -12.77 -4.35 11.63
N CYS A 206 -11.93 -4.29 12.68
CA CYS A 206 -12.33 -4.71 14.03
C CYS A 206 -13.56 -3.93 14.49
N ALA A 207 -13.51 -2.59 14.40
CA ALA A 207 -14.64 -1.74 14.78
C ALA A 207 -15.89 -1.99 13.92
N ALA A 208 -15.72 -2.30 12.63
CA ALA A 208 -16.81 -2.62 11.72
C ALA A 208 -17.58 -3.89 12.13
N LEU A 209 -16.88 -4.87 12.70
CA LEU A 209 -17.46 -6.08 13.30
C LEU A 209 -17.72 -5.93 14.81
N GLN A 210 -17.73 -4.70 15.33
CA GLN A 210 -17.97 -4.38 16.74
C GLN A 210 -16.98 -5.01 17.72
N VAL A 211 -15.79 -5.37 17.25
CA VAL A 211 -14.66 -5.77 18.09
C VAL A 211 -13.89 -4.51 18.45
N ASP A 212 -13.76 -4.18 19.74
CA ASP A 212 -12.91 -3.08 20.18
C ASP A 212 -11.43 -3.42 19.96
N PRO A 213 -10.73 -2.82 18.98
CA PRO A 213 -9.34 -3.16 18.68
C PRO A 213 -8.35 -2.81 19.79
N PHE A 214 -8.76 -1.97 20.76
CA PHE A 214 -7.93 -1.55 21.87
C PHE A 214 -8.29 -2.24 23.19
N GLY A 215 -9.24 -3.19 23.16
CA GLY A 215 -9.60 -3.99 24.32
C GLY A 215 -8.44 -4.87 24.80
N PRO A 216 -8.29 -5.10 26.12
CA PRO A 216 -7.11 -5.74 26.71
C PRO A 216 -6.84 -7.15 26.17
N ARG A 217 -7.89 -7.88 25.77
CA ARG A 217 -7.78 -9.24 25.20
C ARG A 217 -7.23 -9.25 23.78
N VAL A 218 -7.58 -8.25 22.97
CA VAL A 218 -7.30 -8.24 21.52
C VAL A 218 -6.21 -7.24 21.13
N LEU A 219 -5.83 -6.32 22.02
CA LEU A 219 -4.87 -5.25 21.74
C LEU A 219 -3.54 -5.79 21.21
N LEU A 220 -2.88 -6.70 21.94
CA LEU A 220 -1.56 -7.20 21.56
C LEU A 220 -1.56 -7.96 20.21
N PRO A 221 -2.46 -8.92 19.94
CA PRO A 221 -2.50 -9.55 18.62
C PRO A 221 -2.91 -8.58 17.51
N THR A 222 -3.85 -7.66 17.75
CA THR A 222 -4.29 -6.69 16.73
C THR A 222 -3.15 -5.73 16.36
N VAL A 223 -2.43 -5.22 17.36
CA VAL A 223 -1.25 -4.35 17.15
C VAL A 223 -0.11 -5.12 16.48
N SER A 224 0.05 -6.41 16.78
CA SER A 224 1.04 -7.27 16.10
C SER A 224 0.74 -7.41 14.61
N LEU A 225 -0.52 -7.67 14.25
CA LEU A 225 -0.96 -7.73 12.85
C LEU A 225 -0.86 -6.37 12.15
N PHE A 226 -1.25 -5.29 12.85
CA PHE A 226 -1.08 -3.92 12.38
C PHE A 226 0.39 -3.65 12.03
N ALA A 227 1.31 -3.94 12.95
CA ALA A 227 2.74 -3.75 12.74
C ALA A 227 3.25 -4.62 11.57
N ALA A 228 2.81 -5.87 11.46
CA ALA A 228 3.16 -6.74 10.33
C ALA A 228 2.75 -6.10 8.98
N ASN A 229 1.56 -5.50 8.91
CA ASN A 229 1.06 -4.84 7.71
C ASN A 229 1.78 -3.50 7.41
N VAL A 230 2.23 -2.78 8.43
CA VAL A 230 3.12 -1.61 8.28
C VAL A 230 4.47 -2.03 7.67
N LEU A 231 5.10 -3.08 8.21
CA LEU A 231 6.38 -3.59 7.70
C LEU A 231 6.26 -4.10 6.25
N TRP A 232 5.11 -4.69 5.93
CA TRP A 232 4.80 -5.09 4.56
C TRP A 232 4.78 -3.89 3.61
N THR A 233 4.08 -2.83 4.01
CA THR A 233 4.00 -1.56 3.27
C THR A 233 5.37 -0.96 3.04
N ILE A 234 6.18 -0.88 4.10
CA ILE A 234 7.55 -0.37 3.99
C ILE A 234 8.36 -1.19 2.97
N SER A 235 8.22 -2.52 3.01
CA SER A 235 8.98 -3.43 2.14
C SER A 235 8.65 -3.23 0.66
N TYR A 236 7.36 -3.33 0.29
CA TYR A 236 7.00 -3.23 -1.13
C TYR A 236 7.10 -1.81 -1.66
N ASP A 237 6.84 -0.78 -0.83
CA ASP A 237 6.88 0.61 -1.29
C ASP A 237 8.33 1.10 -1.44
N THR A 238 9.26 0.56 -0.63
CA THR A 238 10.70 0.77 -0.84
C THR A 238 11.15 0.17 -2.17
N ILE A 239 10.72 -1.05 -2.50
CA ILE A 239 11.01 -1.68 -3.80
C ILE A 239 10.37 -0.87 -4.95
N TYR A 240 9.13 -0.42 -4.77
CA TYR A 240 8.41 0.37 -5.76
C TYR A 240 9.14 1.69 -6.06
N ALA A 241 9.65 2.37 -5.03
CA ALA A 241 10.37 3.63 -5.15
C ALA A 241 11.69 3.53 -5.94
N HIS A 242 12.29 2.34 -6.07
CA HIS A 242 13.46 2.15 -6.94
C HIS A 242 13.18 2.41 -8.44
N GLN A 243 11.91 2.48 -8.86
CA GLN A 243 11.56 2.90 -10.23
C GLN A 243 11.99 4.34 -10.54
N ASP A 244 11.90 5.23 -9.56
CA ASP A 244 12.10 6.66 -9.75
C ASP A 244 13.35 7.17 -9.04
N VAL A 245 14.15 6.30 -8.40
CA VAL A 245 15.30 6.70 -7.57
C VAL A 245 16.27 7.66 -8.27
N ARG A 246 16.47 7.52 -9.60
CA ARG A 246 17.32 8.44 -10.37
C ARG A 246 16.73 9.84 -10.47
N ASP A 247 15.43 9.94 -10.70
CA ASP A 247 14.73 11.22 -10.84
C ASP A 247 14.50 11.83 -9.45
N ASP A 248 14.23 11.01 -8.43
CA ASP A 248 14.06 11.41 -7.04
C ASP A 248 15.31 12.09 -6.48
N VAL A 249 16.51 11.50 -6.70
CA VAL A 249 17.77 12.11 -6.24
C VAL A 249 17.99 13.47 -6.89
N LYS A 250 17.66 13.62 -8.18
CA LYS A 250 17.79 14.90 -8.90
C LYS A 250 16.79 15.95 -8.41
N ALA A 251 15.55 15.54 -8.15
CA ALA A 251 14.50 16.42 -7.64
C ALA A 251 14.63 16.71 -6.14
N GLY A 252 15.62 16.13 -5.45
CA GLY A 252 15.83 16.29 -4.01
C GLY A 252 14.79 15.57 -3.13
N VAL A 253 14.07 14.59 -3.69
CA VAL A 253 13.08 13.80 -2.97
C VAL A 253 13.77 12.84 -2.00
N LYS A 254 13.33 12.86 -0.73
CA LYS A 254 13.84 11.97 0.31
C LYS A 254 12.99 10.70 0.36
N SER A 255 13.62 9.53 0.28
CA SER A 255 12.94 8.24 0.37
C SER A 255 13.83 7.13 0.92
N MET A 256 13.24 6.02 1.37
CA MET A 256 14.02 4.87 1.85
C MET A 256 14.82 4.21 0.73
N ALA A 257 14.35 4.23 -0.52
CA ALA A 257 15.11 3.75 -1.67
C ALA A 257 16.40 4.57 -1.88
N VAL A 258 16.33 5.90 -1.69
CA VAL A 258 17.51 6.77 -1.75
C VAL A 258 18.43 6.55 -0.54
N ARG A 259 17.88 6.42 0.66
CA ARG A 259 18.67 6.26 1.90
C ARG A 259 19.38 4.91 2.00
N PHE A 260 18.72 3.83 1.59
CA PHE A 260 19.22 2.46 1.68
C PHE A 260 19.63 1.92 0.30
N ALA A 261 20.08 2.77 -0.62
CA ALA A 261 20.48 2.35 -1.97
C ALA A 261 21.51 1.21 -1.96
N HIS A 262 22.40 1.16 -0.95
CA HIS A 262 23.44 0.15 -0.79
C HIS A 262 23.00 -1.15 -0.08
N SER A 263 21.83 -1.16 0.56
CA SER A 263 21.41 -2.23 1.47
C SER A 263 19.90 -2.46 1.47
N THR A 264 19.22 -2.10 0.38
CA THR A 264 17.76 -2.24 0.25
C THR A 264 17.35 -3.70 0.42
N LYS A 265 18.08 -4.64 -0.19
CA LYS A 265 17.74 -6.07 -0.05
C LYS A 265 17.88 -6.56 1.38
N LEU A 266 18.95 -6.16 2.06
CA LEU A 266 19.16 -6.52 3.47
C LEU A 266 18.04 -5.94 4.36
N LEU A 267 17.69 -4.67 4.15
CA LEU A 267 16.57 -4.03 4.84
C LEU A 267 15.28 -4.84 4.65
N VAL A 268 14.92 -5.16 3.40
CA VAL A 268 13.68 -5.89 3.10
C VAL A 268 13.70 -7.31 3.71
N VAL A 269 14.84 -7.99 3.76
CA VAL A 269 14.96 -9.29 4.47
C VAL A 269 14.65 -9.12 5.96
N MET A 270 15.25 -8.13 6.61
CA MET A 270 15.02 -7.89 8.04
C MET A 270 13.56 -7.54 8.34
N LEU A 271 12.95 -6.69 7.50
CA LEU A 271 11.53 -6.35 7.59
C LEU A 271 10.64 -7.57 7.36
N SER A 272 11.00 -8.45 6.41
CA SER A 272 10.25 -9.67 6.10
C SER A 272 10.28 -10.67 7.27
N ILE A 273 11.45 -10.86 7.89
CA ILE A 273 11.58 -11.72 9.08
C ILE A 273 10.72 -11.16 10.22
N ALA A 274 10.83 -9.86 10.50
CA ALA A 274 10.03 -9.22 11.54
C ALA A 274 8.52 -9.30 11.24
N GLN A 275 8.09 -9.10 10.00
CA GLN A 275 6.70 -9.25 9.57
C GLN A 275 6.19 -10.66 9.85
N VAL A 276 6.91 -11.70 9.42
CA VAL A 276 6.49 -13.10 9.64
C VAL A 276 6.46 -13.43 11.13
N SER A 277 7.43 -12.97 11.92
CA SER A 277 7.42 -13.16 13.38
C SER A 277 6.18 -12.53 14.04
N LEU A 278 5.78 -11.34 13.60
CA LEU A 278 4.57 -10.67 14.09
C LEU A 278 3.28 -11.40 13.67
N LEU A 279 3.25 -11.98 12.46
CA LEU A 279 2.14 -12.85 12.04
C LEU A 279 2.04 -14.11 12.89
N ILE A 280 3.18 -14.75 13.20
CA ILE A 280 3.23 -15.92 14.10
C ILE A 280 2.73 -15.53 15.49
N LEU A 281 3.19 -14.39 16.03
CA LEU A 281 2.74 -13.87 17.32
C LEU A 281 1.23 -13.62 17.34
N THR A 282 0.70 -13.00 16.28
CA THR A 282 -0.75 -12.75 16.11
C THR A 282 -1.54 -14.06 16.20
N GLY A 283 -1.13 -15.08 15.44
CA GLY A 283 -1.83 -16.36 15.42
C GLY A 283 -1.72 -17.14 16.73
N TRP A 284 -0.56 -17.08 17.38
CA TRP A 284 -0.34 -17.74 18.67
C TRP A 284 -1.20 -17.12 19.77
N LEU A 285 -1.24 -15.79 19.86
CA LEU A 285 -2.03 -15.06 20.85
C LEU A 285 -3.55 -15.19 20.66
N THR A 286 -4.00 -15.51 19.44
CA THR A 286 -5.42 -15.68 19.10
C THR A 286 -5.83 -17.14 18.94
N ALA A 287 -4.93 -18.08 19.29
CA ALA A 287 -5.13 -19.52 19.17
C ALA A 287 -5.66 -19.92 17.77
N MET A 288 -5.05 -19.39 16.71
CA MET A 288 -5.40 -19.74 15.33
C MET A 288 -5.00 -21.18 15.03
N SER A 289 -5.75 -21.82 14.14
CA SER A 289 -5.52 -23.18 13.68
C SER A 289 -4.23 -23.29 12.84
N PRO A 290 -3.73 -24.52 12.61
CA PRO A 290 -2.62 -24.76 11.69
C PRO A 290 -2.83 -24.19 10.28
N ALA A 291 -4.08 -24.05 9.82
CA ALA A 291 -4.39 -23.49 8.51
C ALA A 291 -3.91 -22.03 8.39
N TYR A 292 -4.05 -21.23 9.45
CA TYR A 292 -3.51 -19.86 9.51
C TYR A 292 -1.97 -19.86 9.39
N PHE A 293 -1.28 -20.70 10.16
CA PHE A 293 0.19 -20.72 10.15
C PHE A 293 0.75 -21.16 8.80
N VAL A 294 0.12 -22.14 8.15
CA VAL A 294 0.53 -22.59 6.80
C VAL A 294 0.19 -21.54 5.74
N GLY A 295 -1.04 -21.05 5.72
CA GLY A 295 -1.50 -20.09 4.71
C GLY A 295 -0.86 -18.72 4.88
N ALA A 296 -1.07 -18.08 6.03
CA ALA A 296 -0.64 -16.71 6.28
C ALA A 296 0.87 -16.62 6.56
N CYS A 297 1.41 -17.38 7.51
CA CYS A 297 2.82 -17.22 7.90
C CYS A 297 3.78 -17.84 6.87
N ALA A 298 3.63 -19.12 6.55
CA ALA A 298 4.53 -19.79 5.61
C ALA A 298 4.35 -19.27 4.17
N GLY A 299 3.11 -19.03 3.72
CA GLY A 299 2.82 -18.41 2.43
C GLY A 299 3.47 -17.03 2.29
N THR A 300 3.33 -16.16 3.30
CA THR A 300 3.98 -14.85 3.33
C THR A 300 5.51 -14.96 3.28
N ALA A 301 6.10 -15.88 4.07
CA ALA A 301 7.55 -16.09 4.09
C ALA A 301 8.09 -16.50 2.71
N VAL A 302 7.41 -17.43 2.03
CA VAL A 302 7.77 -17.89 0.67
C VAL A 302 7.61 -16.77 -0.35
N ALA A 303 6.52 -16.01 -0.29
CA ALA A 303 6.25 -14.90 -1.21
C ALA A 303 7.29 -13.77 -1.07
N LEU A 304 7.57 -13.33 0.16
CA LEU A 304 8.57 -12.30 0.44
C LEU A 304 9.99 -12.78 0.09
N GLY A 305 10.34 -14.01 0.47
CA GLY A 305 11.64 -14.61 0.11
C GLY A 305 11.84 -14.69 -1.40
N SER A 306 10.80 -15.06 -2.14
CA SER A 306 10.81 -15.08 -3.61
C SER A 306 11.01 -13.69 -4.20
N MET A 307 10.34 -12.67 -3.66
CA MET A 307 10.48 -11.27 -4.08
C MET A 307 11.92 -10.77 -3.89
N VAL A 308 12.49 -10.92 -2.69
CA VAL A 308 13.85 -10.44 -2.37
C VAL A 308 14.90 -11.09 -3.29
N VAL A 309 14.76 -12.39 -3.54
CA VAL A 309 15.70 -13.15 -4.39
C VAL A 309 15.61 -12.70 -5.85
N ARG A 310 14.40 -12.48 -6.36
CA ARG A 310 14.16 -12.29 -7.80
C ARG A 310 14.09 -10.83 -8.25
N VAL A 311 13.80 -9.89 -7.36
CA VAL A 311 13.69 -8.47 -7.73
C VAL A 311 15.04 -7.94 -8.20
N ASP A 312 15.02 -7.30 -9.36
CA ASP A 312 16.13 -6.54 -9.92
C ASP A 312 15.90 -5.04 -9.67
N LEU A 313 16.59 -4.48 -8.68
CA LEU A 313 16.40 -3.09 -8.25
C LEU A 313 16.88 -2.07 -9.29
N SER A 314 17.82 -2.45 -10.18
CA SER A 314 18.30 -1.55 -11.24
C SER A 314 17.33 -1.43 -12.43
N LYS A 315 16.29 -2.28 -12.48
CA LYS A 315 15.30 -2.30 -13.56
C LYS A 315 13.92 -1.84 -13.06
N PRO A 316 13.47 -0.63 -13.43
CA PRO A 316 12.15 -0.12 -13.04
C PRO A 316 10.98 -1.08 -13.35
N SER A 317 11.03 -1.77 -14.49
CA SER A 317 9.99 -2.75 -14.87
C SER A 317 9.93 -3.96 -13.94
N SER A 318 11.07 -4.41 -13.40
CA SER A 318 11.11 -5.49 -12.41
C SER A 318 10.46 -5.03 -11.10
N CYS A 319 10.80 -3.84 -10.62
CA CYS A 319 10.19 -3.26 -9.41
C CYS A 319 8.68 -3.07 -9.57
N ALA A 320 8.22 -2.58 -10.73
CA ALA A 320 6.81 -2.42 -11.05
C ALA A 320 6.05 -3.77 -11.03
N TRP A 321 6.66 -4.81 -11.60
CA TRP A 321 6.07 -6.15 -11.64
C TRP A 321 5.92 -6.73 -10.24
N TRP A 322 6.97 -6.65 -9.41
CA TRP A 322 6.91 -7.14 -8.04
C TRP A 322 5.91 -6.36 -7.20
N PHE A 323 5.87 -5.03 -7.33
CA PHE A 323 4.85 -4.22 -6.67
C PHE A 323 3.43 -4.63 -7.03
N HIS A 324 3.15 -4.91 -8.31
CA HIS A 324 1.80 -5.33 -8.74
C HIS A 324 1.40 -6.70 -8.17
N TRP A 325 2.28 -7.71 -8.29
CA TRP A 325 1.92 -9.09 -7.98
C TRP A 325 2.09 -9.47 -6.51
N GLN A 326 2.91 -8.74 -5.77
CA GLN A 326 3.12 -9.04 -4.35
C GLN A 326 1.85 -8.90 -3.51
N PHE A 327 0.86 -8.09 -3.94
CA PHE A 327 -0.43 -8.02 -3.25
C PHE A 327 -1.16 -9.36 -3.28
N TRP A 328 -1.12 -10.05 -4.42
CA TRP A 328 -1.72 -11.38 -4.56
C TRP A 328 -0.89 -12.46 -3.89
N PHE A 329 0.44 -12.40 -3.97
CA PHE A 329 1.29 -13.40 -3.33
C PHE A 329 1.31 -13.27 -1.81
N VAL A 330 1.63 -12.08 -1.29
CA VAL A 330 1.76 -11.84 0.16
C VAL A 330 0.40 -11.56 0.78
N GLY A 331 -0.33 -10.58 0.26
CA GLY A 331 -1.67 -10.24 0.75
C GLY A 331 -2.65 -11.40 0.58
N GLY A 332 -2.65 -12.07 -0.57
CA GLY A 332 -3.47 -13.26 -0.79
C GLY A 332 -3.14 -14.42 0.14
N SER A 333 -1.87 -14.62 0.50
CA SER A 333 -1.47 -15.61 1.51
C SER A 333 -2.00 -15.27 2.90
N MET A 334 -1.88 -14.00 3.33
CA MET A 334 -2.42 -13.55 4.62
C MET A 334 -3.94 -13.69 4.68
N VAL A 335 -4.65 -13.24 3.63
CA VAL A 335 -6.11 -13.36 3.53
C VAL A 335 -6.54 -14.82 3.51
N SER A 336 -5.89 -15.69 2.72
CA SER A 336 -6.28 -17.10 2.64
C SER A 336 -6.06 -17.86 3.95
N GLY A 337 -4.97 -17.58 4.67
CA GLY A 337 -4.72 -18.17 5.98
C GLY A 337 -5.74 -17.73 7.03
N LEU A 338 -6.04 -16.43 7.11
CA LEU A 338 -7.04 -15.89 8.04
C LEU A 338 -8.45 -16.37 7.69
N PHE A 339 -8.83 -16.31 6.42
CA PHE A 339 -10.14 -16.74 5.98
C PHE A 339 -10.34 -18.26 6.12
N GLY A 340 -9.30 -19.06 5.86
CA GLY A 340 -9.32 -20.49 6.12
C GLY A 340 -9.56 -20.80 7.60
N ASP A 341 -8.93 -20.04 8.49
CA ASP A 341 -9.18 -20.16 9.93
C ASP A 341 -10.61 -19.79 10.32
N PHE A 342 -11.13 -18.68 9.79
CA PHE A 342 -12.52 -18.25 9.99
C PHE A 342 -13.54 -19.31 9.54
N VAL A 343 -13.34 -19.92 8.36
CA VAL A 343 -14.22 -20.98 7.85
C VAL A 343 -14.17 -22.22 8.74
N LEU A 344 -12.99 -22.59 9.25
CA LEU A 344 -12.89 -23.70 10.19
C LEU A 344 -13.66 -23.40 11.48
N ARG A 345 -13.54 -22.20 12.04
CA ARG A 345 -14.29 -21.80 13.26
C ARG A 345 -15.80 -21.80 13.07
N THR A 346 -16.28 -21.37 11.91
CA THR A 346 -17.73 -21.33 11.60
C THR A 346 -18.30 -22.70 11.26
N GLY A 347 -17.51 -23.62 10.69
CA GLY A 347 -17.94 -24.97 10.31
C GLY A 347 -18.00 -26.00 11.46
N PHE A 348 -17.54 -25.65 12.66
CA PHE A 348 -17.60 -26.52 13.85
C PHE A 348 -18.80 -26.22 14.78
N HIS A 349 -19.80 -25.46 14.32
CA HIS A 349 -20.99 -25.11 15.09
C HIS A 349 -22.27 -25.71 14.53
#